data_AF-A0A7J4NQJ6-F1
#
_entry.id   AF-A0A7J4NQJ6-F1
#
_cell.length_a   1.000
_cell.length_b   1.000
_cell.length_c   1.000
_cell.angle_alpha   90.00
_cell.angle_beta   90.00
_cell.angle_gamma   90.00
#
_symmetry.space_group_name_H-M   'P 1'
#
loop_
_entity.id
_entity.type
_entity.pdbx_description
1 polymer ?
#
loop_
_entity_poly.entity_id
_entity_poly.type
_entity_poly.pdbx_seq_one_letter_code
_entity_poly.pdbx_strand_id
1 'polypeptide(L)'
;MRSAEIARNIQRGEVDESDIHDLIQGVVSRDGAQWSDEEVVEVLQSIFEHGLEPENTGRLTAGMMHSGKILKWPEEWKHLVVDKHSTGGVGDKVSIPLAPALAACGLKVPMISGRGLGHTGGTLDKLESIPGFNVQLHTQSIQDQVAEIGVAMVGQSEDLVPADRRMYALRDVTGTV
;
A
#
# COMPACT_ATOMS: atom_id res chain seq x y z
N MET A 1 -9.22 18.57 18.23
CA MET A 1 -8.60 18.27 16.92
C MET A 1 -9.36 17.12 16.29
N ARG A 2 -9.46 17.07 14.97
CA ARG A 2 -10.28 16.06 14.26
C ARG A 2 -9.74 14.64 14.44
N SER A 3 -8.41 14.47 14.44
CA SER A 3 -7.70 13.24 14.81
C SER A 3 -8.17 12.66 16.14
N ALA A 4 -8.14 13.46 17.21
CA ALA A 4 -8.58 13.03 18.54
C ALA A 4 -10.07 12.69 18.62
N GLU A 5 -10.93 13.30 17.79
CA GLU A 5 -12.35 12.92 17.70
C GLU A 5 -12.51 11.55 17.04
N ILE A 6 -11.84 11.33 15.91
CA ILE A 6 -11.84 10.03 15.22
C ILE A 6 -11.31 8.92 16.13
N ALA A 7 -10.23 9.18 16.88
CA ALA A 7 -9.71 8.25 17.89
C ALA A 7 -10.77 7.86 18.93
N ARG A 8 -11.54 8.82 19.45
CA ARG A 8 -12.65 8.55 20.39
C ARG A 8 -13.80 7.80 19.73
N ASN A 9 -14.12 8.09 18.47
CA ASN A 9 -15.17 7.38 17.73
C ASN A 9 -14.78 5.91 17.53
N ILE A 10 -13.51 5.63 17.19
CA ILE A 10 -12.96 4.27 17.12
C ILE A 10 -13.12 3.54 18.45
N GLN A 11 -12.75 4.18 19.57
CA GLN A 11 -12.89 3.60 20.91
C GLN A 11 -14.35 3.24 21.27
N ARG A 12 -15.33 3.97 20.71
CA ARG A 12 -16.77 3.73 20.93
C ARG A 12 -17.39 2.79 19.91
N GLY A 13 -16.68 2.44 18.84
CA GLY A 13 -17.25 1.72 17.69
C GLY A 13 -18.22 2.57 16.85
N GLU A 14 -18.13 3.90 16.95
CA GLU A 14 -19.04 4.88 16.31
C GLU A 14 -18.39 5.52 15.07
N VAL A 15 -17.69 4.72 14.25
CA VAL A 15 -16.92 5.21 13.10
C VAL A 15 -17.80 5.25 11.85
N ASP A 16 -17.85 6.41 11.20
CA ASP A 16 -18.58 6.62 9.95
C ASP A 16 -17.66 6.85 8.74
N GLU A 17 -18.28 7.08 7.57
CA GLU A 17 -17.54 7.33 6.32
C GLU A 17 -16.72 8.63 6.38
N SER A 18 -17.21 9.65 7.08
CA SER A 18 -16.54 10.95 7.19
C SER A 18 -15.27 10.86 8.04
N ASP A 19 -15.28 10.03 9.09
CA ASP A 19 -14.11 9.78 9.92
C ASP A 19 -12.97 9.13 9.11
N ILE A 20 -13.30 8.15 8.26
CA ILE A 20 -12.30 7.51 7.37
C ILE A 20 -11.80 8.49 6.31
N HIS A 21 -12.71 9.28 5.71
CA HIS A 21 -12.33 10.30 4.74
C HIS A 21 -11.35 11.31 5.34
N ASP A 22 -11.67 11.85 6.52
CA ASP A 22 -10.86 12.86 7.19
C ASP A 22 -9.52 12.30 7.69
N LEU A 23 -9.49 11.03 8.12
CA LEU A 23 -8.23 10.35 8.41
C LEU A 23 -7.32 10.33 7.17
N ILE A 24 -7.81 9.90 6.02
CA ILE A 24 -7.01 9.85 4.79
C ILE A 24 -6.54 11.24 4.38
N GLN A 25 -7.41 12.26 4.45
CA GLN A 25 -7.02 13.64 4.13
C GLN A 25 -5.97 14.18 5.10
N GLY A 26 -6.11 13.91 6.40
CA GLY A 26 -5.12 14.26 7.42
C GLY A 26 -3.76 13.62 7.17
N VAL A 27 -3.73 12.37 6.70
CA VAL A 27 -2.50 11.62 6.42
C VAL A 27 -1.75 12.16 5.21
N VAL A 28 -2.41 12.40 4.07
CA VAL A 28 -1.72 12.77 2.80
C VAL A 28 -1.85 14.22 2.37
N SER A 29 -2.69 15.02 3.02
CA SER A 29 -2.86 16.45 2.80
C SER A 29 -3.03 16.85 1.33
N ARG A 30 -4.19 16.54 0.74
CA ARG A 30 -4.48 16.96 -0.64
C ARG A 30 -4.96 18.41 -0.74
N ASP A 31 -5.66 18.93 0.27
CA ASP A 31 -6.32 20.24 0.22
C ASP A 31 -6.27 21.04 1.54
N GLY A 32 -5.37 20.69 2.47
CA GLY A 32 -5.31 21.28 3.82
C GLY A 32 -3.90 21.26 4.44
N ALA A 33 -3.83 21.38 5.78
CA ALA A 33 -2.60 21.13 6.52
C ALA A 33 -2.50 19.65 6.86
N GLN A 34 -1.37 19.03 6.53
CA GLN A 34 -1.07 17.65 6.92
C GLN A 34 -1.07 17.54 8.44
N TRP A 35 -1.73 16.50 8.97
CA TRP A 35 -1.65 16.18 10.39
C TRP A 35 -0.21 15.88 10.79
N SER A 36 0.15 16.21 12.03
CA SER A 36 1.44 15.80 12.59
C SER A 36 1.53 14.27 12.70
N ASP A 37 2.75 13.75 12.84
CA ASP A 37 2.92 12.31 13.07
C ASP A 37 2.25 11.86 14.37
N GLU A 38 2.24 12.71 15.41
CA GLU A 38 1.56 12.45 16.68
C GLU A 38 0.05 12.29 16.50
N GLU A 39 -0.58 13.16 15.71
CA GLU A 39 -2.03 13.10 15.42
C GLU A 39 -2.41 11.85 14.62
N VAL A 40 -1.57 11.41 13.68
CA VAL A 40 -1.81 10.17 12.93
C VAL A 40 -1.61 8.95 13.83
N VAL A 41 -0.55 8.95 14.65
CA VAL A 41 -0.25 7.87 15.59
C VAL A 41 -1.38 7.68 16.62
N GLU A 42 -1.99 8.74 17.12
CA GLU A 42 -3.13 8.67 18.06
C GLU A 42 -4.29 7.84 17.47
N VAL A 43 -4.60 8.07 16.19
CA VAL A 43 -5.66 7.32 15.49
C VAL A 43 -5.23 5.86 15.24
N LEU A 44 -3.99 5.64 14.80
CA LEU A 44 -3.44 4.30 14.56
C LEU A 44 -3.44 3.44 15.83
N GLN A 45 -3.08 4.00 16.98
CA GLN A 45 -3.14 3.33 18.27
C GLN A 45 -4.58 2.95 18.63
N SER A 46 -5.54 3.86 18.40
CA SER A 46 -6.95 3.56 18.64
C SER A 46 -7.46 2.41 17.77
N ILE A 47 -7.10 2.40 16.47
CA ILE A 47 -7.41 1.28 15.55
C ILE A 47 -6.78 -0.03 16.03
N PHE A 48 -5.52 0.02 16.48
CA PHE A 48 -4.81 -1.17 16.94
C PHE A 48 -5.46 -1.79 18.18
N GLU A 49 -5.89 -0.96 19.14
CA GLU A 49 -6.48 -1.42 20.40
C GLU A 49 -7.95 -1.86 20.27
N HIS A 50 -8.74 -1.17 19.44
CA HIS A 50 -10.20 -1.35 19.40
C HIS A 50 -10.70 -1.99 18.10
N GLY A 51 -9.85 -2.04 17.07
CA GLY A 51 -10.21 -2.55 15.75
C GLY A 51 -11.06 -1.58 14.92
N LEU A 52 -11.45 -2.05 13.74
CA LEU A 52 -12.44 -1.42 12.87
C LEU A 52 -13.41 -2.50 12.41
N GLU A 53 -14.69 -2.15 12.31
CA GLU A 53 -15.68 -3.00 11.67
C GLU A 53 -15.31 -3.26 10.19
N PRO A 54 -15.63 -4.44 9.62
CA PRO A 54 -15.21 -4.81 8.27
C PRO A 54 -15.56 -3.79 7.18
N GLU A 55 -16.71 -3.13 7.32
CA GLU A 55 -17.12 -2.06 6.42
C GLU A 55 -16.15 -0.87 6.44
N ASN A 56 -15.73 -0.44 7.62
CA ASN A 56 -14.77 0.65 7.80
C ASN A 56 -13.35 0.24 7.40
N THR A 57 -12.95 -1.03 7.58
CA THR A 57 -11.71 -1.58 7.01
C THR A 57 -11.71 -1.48 5.48
N GLY A 58 -12.83 -1.80 4.84
CA GLY A 58 -13.02 -1.65 3.39
C GLY A 58 -12.93 -0.20 2.94
N ARG A 59 -13.59 0.72 3.66
CA ARG A 59 -13.51 2.17 3.40
C ARG A 59 -12.09 2.70 3.56
N LEU A 60 -11.36 2.28 4.60
CA LEU A 60 -9.97 2.69 4.81
C LEU A 60 -9.08 2.22 3.66
N THR A 61 -9.27 0.98 3.21
CA THR A 61 -8.56 0.40 2.07
C THR A 61 -8.83 1.19 0.78
N ALA A 62 -10.10 1.49 0.49
CA ALA A 62 -10.47 2.30 -0.67
C ALA A 62 -9.91 3.72 -0.57
N GLY A 63 -9.99 4.35 0.61
CA GLY A 63 -9.44 5.67 0.88
C GLY A 63 -7.93 5.74 0.64
N MET A 64 -7.17 4.75 1.13
CA MET A 64 -5.73 4.64 0.84
C MET A 64 -5.46 4.46 -0.66
N MET A 65 -6.19 3.57 -1.34
CA MET A 65 -6.05 3.37 -2.79
C MET A 65 -6.28 4.67 -3.57
N HIS A 66 -7.27 5.48 -3.18
CA HIS A 66 -7.58 6.76 -3.81
C HIS A 66 -6.67 7.92 -3.37
N SER A 67 -5.78 7.70 -2.39
CA SER A 67 -4.87 8.74 -1.87
C SER A 67 -3.71 9.06 -2.83
N GLY A 68 -3.49 8.26 -3.88
CA GLY A 68 -2.47 8.46 -4.91
C GLY A 68 -3.03 8.42 -6.34
N LYS A 69 -2.15 8.15 -7.31
CA LYS A 69 -2.49 7.76 -8.68
C LYS A 69 -3.00 6.32 -8.69
N ILE A 70 -3.98 6.06 -9.55
CA ILE A 70 -4.50 4.73 -9.82
C ILE A 70 -4.00 4.31 -11.20
N LEU A 71 -3.26 3.21 -11.24
CA LEU A 71 -2.79 2.64 -12.50
C LEU A 71 -3.98 2.20 -13.34
N LYS A 72 -4.01 2.66 -14.60
CA LYS A 72 -5.00 2.25 -15.60
C LYS A 72 -4.30 1.47 -16.71
N TRP A 73 -4.97 0.44 -17.17
CA TRP A 73 -4.45 -0.47 -18.18
C TRP A 73 -5.28 -0.36 -19.46
N PRO A 74 -4.65 -0.42 -20.65
CA PRO A 74 -5.33 -0.42 -21.94
C PRO A 74 -6.41 -1.51 -22.03
N GLU A 75 -7.54 -1.17 -22.65
CA GLU A 75 -8.72 -2.05 -22.73
C GLU A 75 -8.39 -3.39 -23.41
N GLU A 76 -7.47 -3.36 -24.37
CA GLU A 76 -7.05 -4.51 -25.17
C GLU A 76 -6.45 -5.62 -24.31
N TRP A 77 -5.85 -5.30 -23.16
CA TRP A 77 -5.18 -6.28 -22.31
C TRP A 77 -5.45 -6.13 -20.81
N LYS A 78 -6.29 -5.18 -20.37
CA LYS A 78 -6.62 -5.03 -18.94
C LYS A 78 -7.15 -6.31 -18.28
N HIS A 79 -7.80 -7.18 -19.05
CA HIS A 79 -8.34 -8.46 -18.61
C HIS A 79 -7.27 -9.54 -18.36
N LEU A 80 -6.02 -9.27 -18.76
CA LEU A 80 -4.85 -10.12 -18.53
C LEU A 80 -4.05 -9.70 -17.30
N VAL A 81 -4.46 -8.62 -16.62
CA VAL A 81 -3.78 -8.10 -15.43
C VAL A 81 -4.06 -9.01 -14.25
N VAL A 82 -3.00 -9.54 -13.66
CA VAL A 82 -3.05 -10.43 -12.49
C VAL A 82 -2.01 -9.98 -11.47
N ASP A 83 -2.29 -10.25 -10.21
CA ASP A 83 -1.35 -10.01 -9.12
C ASP A 83 -1.45 -11.13 -8.07
N LYS A 84 -0.39 -11.27 -7.27
CA LYS A 84 -0.32 -12.20 -6.15
C LYS A 84 0.22 -11.45 -4.95
N HIS A 85 -0.57 -11.44 -3.89
CA HIS A 85 -0.15 -10.92 -2.59
C HIS A 85 0.11 -12.07 -1.60
N SER A 86 1.07 -11.87 -0.68
CA SER A 86 1.39 -12.81 0.40
C SER A 86 1.42 -12.02 1.70
N THR A 87 0.86 -12.58 2.77
CA THR A 87 0.89 -11.98 4.12
C THR A 87 2.29 -11.99 4.74
N GLY A 88 3.27 -12.65 4.09
CA GLY A 88 4.65 -12.75 4.55
C GLY A 88 5.01 -14.14 5.08
N GLY A 89 6.30 -14.45 5.05
CA GLY A 89 6.83 -15.74 5.48
C GLY A 89 8.35 -15.81 5.40
N VAL A 90 8.95 -16.72 6.17
CA VAL A 90 10.41 -16.91 6.18
C VAL A 90 10.83 -17.66 4.93
N GLY A 91 11.74 -17.07 4.15
CA GLY A 91 12.25 -17.69 2.94
C GLY A 91 11.24 -17.78 1.80
N ASP A 92 10.12 -17.05 1.85
CA ASP A 92 9.18 -16.95 0.72
C ASP A 92 9.86 -16.21 -0.44
N LYS A 93 9.99 -16.92 -1.55
CA LYS A 93 10.57 -16.41 -2.81
C LYS A 93 9.56 -16.51 -3.94
N VAL A 94 8.32 -16.94 -3.71
CA VAL A 94 7.38 -17.38 -4.75
C VAL A 94 7.11 -16.30 -5.79
N SER A 95 7.06 -15.02 -5.39
CA SER A 95 6.78 -13.93 -6.33
C SER A 95 7.84 -13.79 -7.43
N ILE A 96 9.12 -14.07 -7.12
CA ILE A 96 10.25 -13.89 -8.05
C ILE A 96 10.17 -14.83 -9.26
N PRO A 97 9.94 -16.16 -9.13
CA PRO A 97 9.71 -17.03 -10.27
C PRO A 97 8.27 -16.97 -10.81
N LEU A 98 7.28 -16.61 -9.99
CA LEU A 98 5.88 -16.59 -10.43
C LEU A 98 5.59 -15.48 -11.44
N ALA A 99 6.05 -14.25 -11.18
CA ALA A 99 5.79 -13.12 -12.06
C ALA A 99 6.26 -13.34 -13.51
N PRO A 100 7.52 -13.75 -13.79
CA PRO A 100 7.95 -14.07 -15.14
C PRO A 100 7.26 -15.30 -15.73
N ALA A 101 6.89 -16.30 -14.92
CA ALA A 101 6.14 -17.46 -15.42
C ALA A 101 4.75 -17.08 -15.93
N LEU A 102 4.02 -16.23 -15.18
CA LEU A 102 2.71 -15.72 -15.61
C LEU A 102 2.84 -14.84 -16.86
N ALA A 103 3.87 -13.99 -16.93
CA ALA A 103 4.13 -13.17 -18.11
C ALA A 103 4.48 -14.00 -19.35
N ALA A 104 5.23 -15.09 -19.20
CA ALA A 104 5.49 -16.05 -20.27
C ALA A 104 4.20 -16.74 -20.78
N CYS A 105 3.17 -16.83 -19.94
CA CYS A 105 1.82 -17.29 -20.33
C CYS A 105 0.93 -16.17 -20.92
N GLY A 106 1.48 -14.98 -21.19
CA GLY A 106 0.76 -13.86 -21.79
C GLY A 106 0.03 -12.95 -20.80
N LEU A 107 0.18 -13.17 -19.49
CA LEU A 107 -0.44 -12.32 -18.47
C LEU A 107 0.40 -11.06 -18.21
N LYS A 108 -0.20 -10.09 -17.51
CA LYS A 108 0.42 -8.80 -17.16
C LYS A 108 0.48 -8.67 -15.63
N VAL A 109 1.69 -8.53 -15.08
CA VAL A 109 1.95 -8.66 -13.64
C VAL A 109 2.57 -7.36 -13.07
N PRO A 110 1.76 -6.33 -12.76
CA PRO A 110 2.21 -5.09 -12.13
C PRO A 110 2.28 -5.24 -10.60
N MET A 111 3.23 -6.04 -10.09
CA MET A 111 3.29 -6.36 -8.66
C MET A 111 3.89 -5.20 -7.85
N ILE A 112 3.07 -4.63 -6.97
CA ILE A 112 3.52 -3.66 -5.96
C ILE A 112 3.87 -4.46 -4.69
N SER A 113 5.15 -4.50 -4.34
CA SER A 113 5.69 -5.31 -3.25
C SER A 113 6.13 -4.44 -2.07
N GLY A 114 6.03 -5.00 -0.86
CA GLY A 114 6.62 -4.42 0.34
C GLY A 114 8.09 -4.82 0.54
N ARG A 115 8.73 -4.15 1.50
CA ARG A 115 10.02 -4.54 2.08
C ARG A 115 9.82 -5.53 3.23
N GLY A 116 10.91 -6.10 3.72
CA GLY A 116 10.89 -7.00 4.86
C GLY A 116 10.38 -6.33 6.13
N LEU A 117 9.73 -7.11 6.99
CA LEU A 117 9.24 -6.70 8.29
C LEU A 117 9.71 -7.70 9.34
N GLY A 118 10.38 -7.21 10.38
CA GLY A 118 10.95 -8.03 11.44
C GLY A 118 11.85 -9.15 10.89
N HIS A 119 11.49 -10.40 11.19
CA HIS A 119 12.24 -11.58 10.74
C HIS A 119 11.85 -12.07 9.33
N THR A 120 10.81 -11.48 8.72
CA THR A 120 10.38 -11.84 7.36
C THR A 120 11.08 -10.95 6.34
N GLY A 121 11.66 -11.55 5.29
CA GLY A 121 12.36 -10.79 4.24
C GLY A 121 11.41 -10.34 3.12
N GLY A 122 11.60 -9.14 2.58
CA GLY A 122 10.77 -8.60 1.49
C GLY A 122 11.18 -9.09 0.11
N THR A 123 10.26 -9.05 -0.85
CA THR A 123 10.58 -9.38 -2.25
C THR A 123 11.54 -8.34 -2.84
N LEU A 124 11.36 -7.07 -2.50
CA LEU A 124 12.21 -5.97 -2.99
C LEU A 124 13.64 -6.09 -2.48
N ASP A 125 13.84 -6.44 -1.21
CA ASP A 125 15.19 -6.60 -0.64
C ASP A 125 15.97 -7.74 -1.35
N LYS A 126 15.26 -8.79 -1.80
CA LYS A 126 15.84 -9.87 -2.59
C LYS A 126 16.23 -9.39 -3.99
N LEU A 127 15.39 -8.57 -4.64
CA LEU A 127 15.68 -8.03 -5.97
C LEU A 127 16.84 -7.04 -5.95
N GLU A 128 16.93 -6.17 -4.93
CA GLU A 128 18.04 -5.22 -4.76
C GLU A 128 19.39 -5.89 -4.45
N SER A 129 19.42 -7.19 -4.13
CA SER A 129 20.69 -7.94 -4.08
C SER A 129 21.35 -8.09 -5.46
N ILE A 130 20.60 -7.86 -6.54
CA ILE A 130 21.12 -7.80 -7.91
C ILE A 130 21.71 -6.40 -8.14
N PRO A 131 23.01 -6.26 -8.43
CA PRO A 131 23.64 -4.97 -8.63
C PRO A 131 22.95 -4.12 -9.71
N GLY A 132 22.51 -2.92 -9.35
CA GLY A 132 21.85 -1.98 -10.25
C GLY A 132 20.35 -2.19 -10.44
N PHE A 133 19.72 -3.16 -9.74
CA PHE A 133 18.27 -3.33 -9.80
C PHE A 133 17.56 -2.15 -9.13
N ASN A 134 16.64 -1.50 -9.85
CA ASN A 134 15.86 -0.38 -9.33
C ASN A 134 14.41 -0.81 -9.05
N VAL A 135 14.01 -0.79 -7.78
CA VAL A 135 12.64 -1.08 -7.33
C VAL A 135 11.75 0.15 -7.21
N GLN A 136 12.30 1.35 -7.44
CA GLN A 136 11.60 2.62 -7.34
C GLN A 136 11.40 3.20 -8.75
N LEU A 137 10.23 2.95 -9.31
CA LEU A 137 9.84 3.43 -10.63
C LEU A 137 8.66 4.40 -10.53
N HIS A 138 8.64 5.39 -11.41
CA HIS A 138 7.47 6.25 -11.59
C HIS A 138 6.34 5.49 -12.29
N THR A 139 5.11 5.97 -12.12
CA THR A 139 3.89 5.37 -12.68
C THR A 139 4.01 5.04 -14.18
N GLN A 140 4.54 5.96 -14.99
CA GLN A 140 4.68 5.75 -16.43
C GLN A 140 5.66 4.60 -16.75
N SER A 141 6.81 4.55 -16.07
CA SER A 141 7.80 3.50 -16.26
C SER A 141 7.26 2.12 -15.88
N ILE A 142 6.41 2.03 -14.85
CA ILE A 142 5.70 0.79 -14.50
C ILE A 142 4.79 0.36 -15.66
N GLN A 143 4.03 1.30 -16.23
CA GLN A 143 3.11 1.00 -17.32
C GLN A 143 3.85 0.55 -18.58
N ASP A 144 4.92 1.24 -18.95
CA ASP A 144 5.74 0.91 -20.11
C ASP A 144 6.38 -0.47 -19.95
N GLN A 145 6.95 -0.75 -18.77
CA GLN A 145 7.58 -2.03 -18.48
C GLN A 145 6.56 -3.19 -18.51
N VAL A 146 5.36 -3.02 -17.96
CA VAL A 146 4.32 -4.06 -18.01
C VAL A 146 3.81 -4.25 -19.45
N ALA A 147 3.69 -3.17 -20.23
CA ALA A 147 3.32 -3.26 -21.64
C ALA A 147 4.37 -4.05 -22.45
N GLU A 148 5.65 -3.73 -22.27
CA GLU A 148 6.77 -4.30 -23.01
C GLU A 148 7.12 -5.73 -22.58
N ILE A 149 7.40 -5.95 -21.29
CA ILE A 149 7.92 -7.23 -20.79
C ILE A 149 6.90 -8.04 -19.98
N GLY A 150 5.73 -7.47 -19.68
CA GLY A 150 4.66 -8.16 -18.94
C GLY A 150 4.82 -8.19 -17.43
N VAL A 151 5.91 -7.66 -16.86
CA VAL A 151 6.19 -7.71 -15.41
C VAL A 151 6.76 -6.38 -14.92
N ALA A 152 6.25 -5.90 -13.79
CA ALA A 152 6.94 -4.95 -12.93
C ALA A 152 6.89 -5.46 -11.48
N MET A 153 7.98 -5.31 -10.74
CA MET A 153 8.06 -5.61 -9.31
C MET A 153 8.66 -4.39 -8.60
N VAL A 154 7.80 -3.57 -8.02
CA VAL A 154 8.16 -2.22 -7.54
C VAL A 154 7.61 -1.95 -6.14
N GLY A 155 8.16 -0.97 -5.43
CA GLY A 155 7.63 -0.53 -4.14
C GLY A 155 6.53 0.52 -4.23
N GLN A 156 5.89 0.83 -3.09
CA GLN A 156 5.05 2.03 -2.96
C GLN A 156 5.89 3.29 -3.20
N SER A 157 5.29 4.31 -3.79
CA SER A 157 5.94 5.60 -4.06
C SER A 157 5.06 6.75 -3.60
N GLU A 158 5.57 7.99 -3.64
CA GLU A 158 4.76 9.18 -3.36
C GLU A 158 3.57 9.30 -4.31
N ASP A 159 3.72 8.77 -5.53
CA ASP A 159 2.68 8.72 -6.54
C ASP A 159 1.64 7.61 -6.28
N LEU A 160 1.98 6.54 -5.56
CA LEU A 160 1.21 5.29 -5.52
C LEU A 160 0.91 4.89 -4.07
N VAL A 161 -0.33 5.12 -3.66
CA VAL A 161 -0.86 4.86 -2.29
C VAL A 161 -0.06 5.57 -1.18
N PRO A 162 0.15 6.90 -1.24
CA PRO A 162 0.96 7.62 -0.26
C PRO A 162 0.43 7.57 1.18
N ALA A 163 -0.88 7.34 1.38
CA ALA A 163 -1.46 7.24 2.71
C ALA A 163 -0.98 5.97 3.43
N ASP A 164 -1.00 4.83 2.73
CA ASP A 164 -0.47 3.56 3.24
C ASP A 164 1.03 3.67 3.51
N ARG A 165 1.81 4.27 2.59
CA ARG A 165 3.26 4.49 2.79
C ARG A 165 3.54 5.24 4.09
N ARG A 166 2.83 6.34 4.35
CA ARG A 166 3.03 7.13 5.58
C ARG A 166 2.56 6.38 6.82
N MET A 167 1.34 5.80 6.78
CA MET A 167 0.80 5.05 7.92
C MET A 167 1.66 3.83 8.26
N TYR A 168 2.16 3.09 7.26
CA TYR A 168 3.05 1.95 7.47
C TYR A 168 4.36 2.36 8.15
N ALA A 169 4.99 3.44 7.68
CA ALA A 169 6.23 3.97 8.29
C ALA A 169 6.02 4.35 9.76
N LEU A 170 4.87 4.95 10.09
CA LEU A 170 4.53 5.28 11.48
C LEU A 170 4.23 4.02 12.31
N ARG A 171 3.50 3.05 11.75
CA ARG A 171 3.18 1.79 12.44
C ARG A 171 4.42 1.00 12.84
N ASP A 172 5.41 0.96 11.96
CA ASP A 172 6.68 0.23 12.15
C ASP A 172 7.48 0.77 13.35
N VAL A 173 7.44 2.07 13.61
CA VAL A 173 8.18 2.70 14.72
C VAL A 173 7.35 2.96 15.97
N THR A 174 6.04 2.73 15.93
CA THR A 174 5.12 2.96 17.06
C THR A 174 4.49 1.69 17.63
N GLY A 175 4.82 0.52 17.08
CA GLY A 175 4.32 -0.76 17.58
C GLY A 175 2.85 -1.01 17.24
N THR A 176 2.36 -0.46 16.12
CA THR A 176 0.97 -0.59 15.65
C THR A 176 0.88 -1.30 14.28
N VAL A 177 1.85 -2.18 13.99
CA VAL A 177 1.83 -3.04 12.79
C VAL A 177 0.77 -4.14 12.92
#